data_AF-A0A1V4ZSW0-F1
#
_entry.id   AF-A0A1V4ZSW0-F1
#
_cell.length_a   1.000
_cell.length_b   1.000
_cell.length_c   1.000
_cell.angle_alpha   90.00
_cell.angle_beta   90.00
_cell.angle_gamma   90.00
#
_symmetry.space_group_name_H-M   'P 1'
#
loop_
_entity.id
_entity.type
_entity.pdbx_description
1 polymer ?
#
loop_
_entity_poly.entity_id
_entity_poly.type
_entity_poly.pdbx_seq_one_letter_code
_entity_poly.pdbx_strand_id
1 'polypeptide(L)'
;MTEPLKFVTHSIDDYAMQVTYNPATNEGNVVYNLSFVKNEDLEFVIGILKDAYKTGLAASGLVKFLGSGEKISDLVVPEGQTAVCTVCSVTLDGLLIRRGIPINPIGGGVVEIENRNPIRFIHMILYEYTTIDPLQVLNSQRLTSVTSVMRRGSGKILANIREFHMEAESLVGEVLDELSDSSFIGILEVGMPNVPLLGVPVSPQFIAVACVGGTNPLAAIKEGGCWVQTNAMKGLMDVSEMKEIRDY
;
A
#
# COMPACT_ATOMS: atom_id res chain seq x y z
N MET A 1 -0.93 -18.79 -26.66
CA MET A 1 0.23 -17.88 -26.60
C MET A 1 0.70 -17.87 -25.16
N THR A 2 1.99 -18.06 -24.91
CA THR A 2 2.60 -17.89 -23.59
C THR A 2 2.57 -16.40 -23.25
N GLU A 3 2.06 -16.03 -22.08
CA GLU A 3 2.12 -14.63 -21.64
C GLU A 3 3.58 -14.21 -21.45
N PRO A 4 3.97 -13.00 -21.90
CA PRO A 4 5.32 -12.50 -21.71
C PRO A 4 5.61 -12.27 -20.22
N LEU A 5 6.86 -12.50 -19.81
CA LEU A 5 7.32 -12.18 -18.47
C LEU A 5 7.16 -10.67 -18.23
N LYS A 6 6.56 -10.31 -17.09
CA LYS A 6 6.28 -8.92 -16.72
C LYS A 6 6.94 -8.58 -15.38
N PHE A 7 7.76 -7.55 -15.37
CA PHE A 7 8.33 -6.99 -14.14
C PHE A 7 7.26 -6.24 -13.33
N VAL A 8 7.51 -6.11 -12.03
CA VAL A 8 6.59 -5.42 -11.12
C VAL A 8 6.43 -3.95 -11.52
N THR A 9 7.51 -3.27 -11.94
CA THR A 9 7.45 -1.87 -12.41
C THR A 9 6.41 -1.68 -13.52
N HIS A 10 6.40 -2.54 -14.54
CA HIS A 10 5.40 -2.44 -15.62
C HIS A 10 3.97 -2.70 -15.13
N SER A 11 3.81 -3.53 -14.09
CA SER A 11 2.49 -3.74 -13.49
C SER A 11 2.02 -2.51 -12.71
N ILE A 12 2.95 -1.84 -12.01
CA ILE A 12 2.70 -0.56 -11.33
C ILE A 12 2.28 0.49 -12.37
N ASP A 13 3.04 0.65 -13.45
CA ASP A 13 2.74 1.63 -14.50
C ASP A 13 1.36 1.39 -15.13
N ASP A 14 1.07 0.15 -15.53
CA ASP A 14 -0.20 -0.20 -16.16
C ASP A 14 -1.40 0.13 -15.26
N TYR A 15 -1.32 -0.17 -13.96
CA TYR A 15 -2.39 0.14 -13.03
C TYR A 15 -2.46 1.63 -12.69
N ALA A 16 -1.32 2.28 -12.47
CA ALA A 16 -1.26 3.71 -12.15
C ALA A 16 -1.89 4.55 -13.28
N MET A 17 -1.64 4.22 -14.55
CA MET A 17 -2.23 4.91 -15.70
C MET A 17 -3.76 4.78 -15.79
N GLN A 18 -4.35 3.78 -15.14
CA GLN A 18 -5.80 3.54 -15.16
C GLN A 18 -6.53 4.08 -13.92
N VAL A 19 -5.81 4.58 -12.92
CA VAL A 19 -6.40 5.22 -11.74
C VAL A 19 -7.15 6.48 -12.16
N THR A 20 -8.41 6.61 -11.76
CA THR A 20 -9.23 7.80 -12.02
C THR A 20 -9.70 8.50 -10.74
N TYR A 21 -9.27 8.00 -9.58
CA TYR A 21 -9.64 8.53 -8.27
C TYR A 21 -9.41 10.05 -8.17
N ASN A 22 -10.37 10.73 -7.55
CA ASN A 22 -10.31 12.14 -7.18
C ASN A 22 -10.59 12.27 -5.68
N PRO A 23 -9.59 12.63 -4.85
CA PRO A 23 -9.77 12.78 -3.41
C PRO A 23 -10.83 13.81 -3.02
N ALA A 24 -10.98 14.89 -3.80
CA ALA A 24 -11.91 15.98 -3.50
C ALA A 24 -13.39 15.60 -3.66
N THR A 25 -13.71 14.71 -4.61
CA THR A 25 -15.08 14.22 -4.83
C THR A 25 -15.32 12.83 -4.25
N ASN A 26 -14.25 12.14 -3.85
CA ASN A 26 -14.25 10.74 -3.46
C ASN A 26 -14.91 9.82 -4.51
N GLU A 27 -14.55 10.02 -5.77
CA GLU A 27 -15.07 9.26 -6.92
C GLU A 27 -13.94 8.72 -7.79
N GLY A 28 -14.22 7.65 -8.53
CA GLY A 28 -13.31 7.05 -9.50
C GLY A 28 -12.64 5.77 -9.01
N ASN A 29 -11.72 5.27 -9.83
CA ASN A 29 -11.11 3.96 -9.63
C ASN A 29 -9.79 4.06 -8.87
N VAL A 30 -9.64 3.19 -7.87
CA VAL A 30 -8.41 2.98 -7.10
C VAL A 30 -7.83 1.59 -7.39
N VAL A 31 -6.53 1.42 -7.15
CA VAL A 31 -5.90 0.09 -7.22
C VAL A 31 -6.11 -0.61 -5.88
N TYR A 32 -6.57 -1.86 -5.90
CA TYR A 32 -6.78 -2.64 -4.68
C TYR A 32 -5.88 -3.87 -4.58
N ASN A 33 -5.56 -4.24 -3.34
CA ASN A 33 -5.00 -5.52 -2.97
C ASN A 33 -6.14 -6.45 -2.57
N LEU A 34 -6.04 -7.72 -2.95
CA LEU A 34 -7.02 -8.75 -2.58
C LEU A 34 -6.38 -9.71 -1.59
N SER A 35 -7.00 -9.91 -0.43
CA SER A 35 -6.57 -10.94 0.52
C SER A 35 -7.70 -11.86 0.91
N PHE A 36 -7.35 -13.08 1.30
CA PHE A 36 -8.28 -14.06 1.84
C PHE A 36 -7.93 -14.34 3.29
N VAL A 37 -8.96 -14.34 4.13
CA VAL A 37 -8.91 -14.76 5.53
C VAL A 37 -9.98 -15.81 5.76
N LYS A 38 -9.87 -16.59 6.84
CA LYS A 38 -10.93 -17.52 7.21
C LYS A 38 -12.13 -16.76 7.76
N ASN A 39 -13.34 -17.28 7.54
CA ASN A 39 -14.57 -16.66 8.05
C ASN A 39 -14.57 -16.55 9.59
N GLU A 40 -14.01 -17.54 10.28
CA GLU A 40 -13.91 -17.56 11.75
C GLU A 40 -13.03 -16.44 12.33
N ASP A 41 -12.10 -15.90 11.53
CA ASP A 41 -11.16 -14.85 11.95
C ASP A 41 -11.65 -13.44 11.60
N LEU A 42 -12.83 -13.28 10.97
CA LEU A 42 -13.25 -12.01 10.38
C LEU A 42 -13.35 -10.86 11.39
N GLU A 43 -13.93 -11.09 12.57
CA GLU A 43 -14.05 -10.05 13.61
C GLU A 43 -12.67 -9.58 14.08
N PHE A 44 -11.73 -10.51 14.27
CA PHE A 44 -10.37 -10.20 14.63
C PHE A 44 -9.66 -9.39 13.54
N VAL A 45 -9.84 -9.79 12.27
CA VAL A 45 -9.30 -9.10 11.09
C VAL A 45 -9.81 -7.66 11.01
N ILE A 46 -11.11 -7.44 11.20
CA ILE A 46 -11.70 -6.09 11.23
C ILE A 46 -11.08 -5.26 12.36
N GLY A 47 -10.90 -5.84 13.54
CA GLY A 47 -10.22 -5.18 14.67
C GLY A 47 -8.81 -4.72 14.32
N ILE A 48 -8.00 -5.58 13.71
CA ILE A 48 -6.64 -5.24 13.30
C ILE A 48 -6.62 -4.16 12.20
N LEU A 49 -7.54 -4.22 11.24
CA LEU A 49 -7.64 -3.20 10.19
C LEU A 49 -7.98 -1.82 10.78
N LYS A 50 -8.90 -1.76 11.75
CA LYS A 50 -9.23 -0.52 12.49
C LYS A 50 -8.02 0.01 13.25
N ASP A 51 -7.30 -0.85 13.96
CA ASP A 51 -6.10 -0.46 14.72
C ASP A 51 -4.98 0.03 13.79
N ALA A 52 -4.75 -0.66 12.67
CA ALA A 52 -3.76 -0.27 11.66
C ALA A 52 -4.10 1.09 11.07
N TYR A 53 -5.37 1.32 10.74
CA TYR A 53 -5.81 2.60 10.20
C TYR A 53 -5.66 3.73 11.22
N LYS A 54 -6.11 3.52 12.46
CA LYS A 54 -5.99 4.48 13.56
C LYS A 54 -4.54 4.86 13.87
N THR A 55 -3.60 3.94 13.65
CA THR A 55 -2.17 4.15 13.91
C THR A 55 -1.38 4.64 12.69
N GLY A 56 -2.04 4.91 11.56
CA GLY A 56 -1.38 5.38 10.33
C GLY A 56 -0.57 4.29 9.62
N LEU A 57 -0.83 3.01 9.91
CA LEU A 57 -0.13 1.86 9.32
C LEU A 57 -0.91 1.20 8.18
N ALA A 58 -2.02 1.81 7.75
CA ALA A 58 -2.78 1.41 6.57
C ALA A 58 -2.70 2.51 5.51
N ALA A 59 -2.57 2.13 4.24
CA ALA A 59 -2.54 3.09 3.13
C ALA A 59 -3.86 3.88 3.00
N SER A 60 -4.98 3.27 3.37
CA SER A 60 -6.30 3.90 3.39
C SER A 60 -7.20 3.24 4.44
N GLY A 61 -8.25 3.96 4.84
CA GLY A 61 -9.36 3.45 5.65
C GLY A 61 -10.41 2.69 4.84
N LEU A 62 -10.35 2.77 3.51
CA LEU A 62 -11.31 2.14 2.62
C LEU A 62 -11.05 0.64 2.50
N VAL A 63 -12.10 -0.14 2.74
CA VAL A 63 -12.10 -1.59 2.69
C VAL A 63 -13.38 -2.12 2.03
N LYS A 64 -13.28 -3.28 1.40
CA LYS A 64 -14.44 -4.06 0.94
C LYS A 64 -14.29 -5.50 1.39
N PHE A 65 -15.33 -6.03 2.02
CA PHE A 65 -15.40 -7.45 2.40
C PHE A 65 -16.37 -8.17 1.46
N LEU A 66 -15.98 -9.36 0.99
CA LEU A 66 -16.86 -10.25 0.24
C LEU A 66 -16.82 -11.64 0.87
N GLY A 67 -17.98 -12.17 1.21
CA GLY A 67 -18.15 -13.50 1.78
C GLY A 67 -17.99 -14.62 0.76
N SER A 68 -18.02 -15.85 1.27
CA SER A 68 -17.90 -17.07 0.46
C SER A 68 -18.93 -17.12 -0.68
N GLY A 69 -18.49 -17.47 -1.88
CA GLY A 69 -19.35 -17.57 -3.07
C GLY A 69 -19.62 -16.25 -3.80
N GLU A 70 -19.28 -15.11 -3.21
CA GLU A 70 -19.35 -13.82 -3.90
C GLU A 70 -18.24 -13.70 -4.98
N LYS A 71 -18.46 -12.82 -5.95
CA LYS A 71 -17.53 -12.60 -7.06
C LYS A 71 -16.78 -11.29 -6.90
N ILE A 72 -15.48 -11.32 -7.18
CA ILE A 72 -14.64 -10.14 -7.33
C ILE A 72 -13.77 -10.30 -8.57
N SER A 73 -13.96 -9.42 -9.55
CA SER A 73 -13.31 -9.53 -10.87
C SER A 73 -13.56 -10.91 -11.50
N ASP A 74 -12.50 -11.67 -11.72
CA ASP A 74 -12.40 -12.99 -12.33
C ASP A 74 -12.46 -14.13 -11.31
N LEU A 75 -12.58 -13.82 -10.02
CA LEU A 75 -12.45 -14.78 -8.93
C LEU A 75 -13.75 -14.91 -8.12
N VAL A 76 -14.05 -16.15 -7.70
CA VAL A 76 -15.11 -16.45 -6.73
C VAL A 76 -14.47 -16.70 -5.38
N VAL A 77 -14.96 -16.03 -4.33
CA VAL A 77 -14.43 -16.20 -2.97
C VAL A 77 -14.62 -17.66 -2.54
N PRO A 78 -13.54 -18.38 -2.15
CA PRO A 78 -13.65 -19.78 -1.75
C PRO A 78 -14.56 -19.99 -0.55
N GLU A 79 -15.13 -21.19 -0.46
CA GLU A 79 -15.92 -21.60 0.71
C GLU A 79 -15.08 -21.56 1.99
N GLY A 80 -15.66 -21.06 3.08
CA GLY A 80 -14.98 -20.91 4.37
C GLY A 80 -14.04 -19.71 4.46
N GLN A 81 -13.94 -18.89 3.40
CA GLN A 81 -13.08 -17.71 3.34
C GLN A 81 -13.89 -16.43 3.07
N THR A 82 -13.32 -15.32 3.56
CA THR A 82 -13.76 -13.95 3.29
C THR A 82 -12.65 -13.23 2.54
N ALA A 83 -13.00 -12.60 1.43
CA ALA A 83 -12.11 -11.70 0.71
C ALA A 83 -12.10 -10.31 1.37
N VAL A 84 -10.91 -9.75 1.53
CA VAL A 84 -10.64 -8.42 2.07
C VAL A 84 -9.91 -7.61 1.01
N CYS A 85 -10.54 -6.54 0.56
CA CYS A 85 -9.96 -5.61 -0.41
C CYS A 85 -9.48 -4.36 0.31
N THR A 86 -8.22 -3.96 0.09
CA THR A 86 -7.64 -2.73 0.65
C THR A 86 -7.00 -1.91 -0.44
N VAL A 87 -6.96 -0.58 -0.27
CA VAL A 87 -6.33 0.31 -1.26
C VAL A 87 -4.81 0.10 -1.31
N CYS A 88 -4.26 0.09 -2.51
CA CYS A 88 -2.83 -0.01 -2.78
C CYS A 88 -2.19 1.38 -2.98
N SER A 89 -0.93 1.54 -2.58
CA SER A 89 -0.16 2.79 -2.76
C SER A 89 0.06 3.15 -4.23
N VAL A 90 -0.14 2.22 -5.18
CA VAL A 90 -0.16 2.52 -6.61
C VAL A 90 -1.28 3.51 -6.98
N THR A 91 -2.29 3.66 -6.13
CA THR A 91 -3.29 4.73 -6.28
C THR A 91 -2.66 6.12 -6.20
N LEU A 92 -1.68 6.34 -5.30
CA LEU A 92 -0.92 7.59 -5.24
C LEU A 92 -0.14 7.82 -6.54
N ASP A 93 0.47 6.76 -7.07
CA ASP A 93 1.24 6.82 -8.32
C ASP A 93 0.36 7.33 -9.47
N GLY A 94 -0.86 6.82 -9.57
CA GLY A 94 -1.83 7.28 -10.56
C GLY A 94 -2.31 8.72 -10.37
N LEU A 95 -2.51 9.15 -9.12
CA LEU A 95 -2.87 10.55 -8.82
C LEU A 95 -1.77 11.52 -9.26
N LEU A 96 -0.50 11.20 -8.95
CA LEU A 96 0.64 12.01 -9.33
C LEU A 96 0.78 12.08 -10.86
N ILE A 97 0.72 10.93 -11.54
CA ILE A 97 0.78 10.87 -13.02
C ILE A 97 -0.33 11.69 -13.67
N ARG A 98 -1.57 11.64 -13.14
CA ARG A 98 -2.70 12.41 -13.68
C ARG A 98 -2.57 13.92 -13.51
N ARG A 99 -1.78 14.37 -12.54
CA ARG A 99 -1.40 15.79 -12.41
C ARG A 99 -0.24 16.19 -13.31
N GLY A 100 0.30 15.25 -14.10
CA GLY A 100 1.44 15.51 -14.97
C GLY A 100 2.78 15.38 -14.24
N ILE A 101 2.82 14.64 -13.12
CA ILE A 101 4.04 14.36 -12.36
C ILE A 101 4.53 12.95 -12.71
N PRO A 102 5.61 12.82 -13.48
CA PRO A 102 6.25 11.53 -13.69
C PRO A 102 6.86 11.04 -12.37
N ILE A 103 6.65 9.76 -12.07
CA ILE A 103 7.21 9.12 -10.88
C ILE A 103 8.05 7.91 -11.28
N ASN A 104 9.02 7.56 -10.44
CA ASN A 104 9.84 6.37 -10.57
C ASN A 104 9.72 5.53 -9.29
N PRO A 105 8.97 4.42 -9.31
CA PRO A 105 8.93 3.47 -8.20
C PRO A 105 10.30 2.78 -8.02
N ILE A 106 10.98 3.05 -6.91
CA ILE A 106 12.31 2.49 -6.64
C ILE A 106 12.20 1.04 -6.15
N GLY A 107 11.41 0.80 -5.10
CA GLY A 107 11.34 -0.53 -4.48
C GLY A 107 10.42 -0.62 -3.27
N GLY A 108 10.31 -1.85 -2.75
CA GLY A 108 9.61 -2.17 -1.52
C GLY A 108 10.56 -2.80 -0.49
N GLY A 109 10.34 -2.49 0.79
CA GLY A 109 11.28 -2.84 1.85
C GLY A 109 10.68 -2.91 3.24
N VAL A 110 11.54 -3.24 4.20
CA VAL A 110 11.22 -3.21 5.64
C VAL A 110 11.85 -1.96 6.25
N VAL A 111 11.04 -1.15 6.91
CA VAL A 111 11.46 0.07 7.61
C VAL A 111 11.48 -0.18 9.11
N GLU A 112 12.58 0.20 9.74
CA GLU A 112 12.73 0.27 11.19
C GLU A 112 12.02 1.52 11.73
N ILE A 113 11.11 1.32 12.68
CA ILE A 113 10.37 2.39 13.37
C ILE A 113 10.82 2.44 14.82
N GLU A 114 11.15 3.62 15.31
CA GLU A 114 11.49 3.87 16.71
C GLU A 114 10.74 5.09 17.23
N ASN A 115 10.02 4.93 18.35
CA ASN A 115 9.24 5.99 18.98
C ASN A 115 8.27 6.70 18.01
N ARG A 116 7.64 5.91 17.12
CA ARG A 116 6.73 6.33 16.04
C ARG A 116 7.39 7.11 14.90
N ASN A 117 8.71 7.18 14.86
CA ASN A 117 9.46 7.80 13.78
C ASN A 117 10.08 6.73 12.86
N PRO A 118 9.99 6.88 11.53
CA PRO A 118 10.73 6.04 10.61
C PRO A 118 12.23 6.37 10.69
N ILE A 119 13.07 5.34 10.78
CA ILE A 119 14.52 5.50 10.96
C ILE A 119 15.26 5.22 9.66
N ARG A 120 15.03 4.04 9.05
CA ARG A 120 15.65 3.62 7.79
C ARG A 120 15.01 2.37 7.21
N PHE A 121 15.21 2.15 5.92
CA PHE A 121 15.05 0.84 5.32
C PHE A 121 16.19 -0.09 5.76
N ILE A 122 15.83 -1.24 6.34
CA ILE A 122 16.76 -2.30 6.73
C ILE A 122 16.82 -3.46 5.72
N HIS A 123 15.82 -3.55 4.83
CA HIS A 123 15.76 -4.46 3.70
C HIS A 123 15.10 -3.73 2.52
N MET A 124 15.54 -4.02 1.29
CA MET A 124 14.98 -3.43 0.08
C MET A 124 15.07 -4.43 -1.08
N ILE A 125 14.01 -4.51 -1.87
CA ILE A 125 14.01 -5.17 -3.18
C ILE A 125 13.52 -4.15 -4.20
N LEU A 126 14.33 -3.90 -5.23
CA LEU A 126 14.04 -2.92 -6.27
C LEU A 126 12.98 -3.46 -7.25
N TYR A 127 12.05 -2.59 -7.68
CA TYR A 127 10.97 -2.98 -8.58
C TYR A 127 11.46 -3.31 -10.00
N GLU A 128 12.51 -2.62 -10.46
CA GLU A 128 13.05 -2.72 -11.82
C GLU A 128 13.53 -4.14 -12.19
N TYR A 129 13.95 -4.92 -11.18
CA TYR A 129 14.60 -6.22 -11.39
C TYR A 129 13.84 -7.39 -10.77
N THR A 130 12.54 -7.22 -10.47
CA THR A 130 11.72 -8.27 -9.86
C THR A 130 10.40 -8.47 -10.60
N THR A 131 9.95 -9.72 -10.67
CA THR A 131 8.63 -10.13 -11.19
C THR A 131 7.64 -10.45 -10.06
N ILE A 132 8.10 -10.39 -8.80
CA ILE A 132 7.33 -10.69 -7.60
C ILE A 132 7.30 -9.44 -6.74
N ASP A 133 6.14 -9.11 -6.16
CA ASP A 133 6.01 -7.97 -5.24
C ASP A 133 6.97 -8.13 -4.04
N PRO A 134 7.96 -7.22 -3.89
CA PRO A 134 8.83 -7.10 -2.73
C PRO A 134 8.14 -7.26 -1.38
N LEU A 135 6.99 -6.62 -1.19
CA LEU A 135 6.33 -6.59 0.11
C LEU A 135 5.72 -7.95 0.47
N GLN A 136 5.25 -8.70 -0.53
CA GLN A 136 4.81 -10.08 -0.34
C GLN A 136 5.96 -10.99 0.06
N VAL A 137 7.11 -10.87 -0.60
CA VAL A 137 8.32 -11.65 -0.29
C VAL A 137 8.77 -11.38 1.15
N LEU A 138 8.90 -10.10 1.53
CA LEU A 138 9.38 -9.71 2.86
C LEU A 138 8.39 -10.09 3.97
N ASN A 139 7.08 -9.97 3.71
CA ASN A 139 6.05 -10.44 4.64
C ASN A 139 6.05 -11.97 4.81
N SER A 140 6.42 -12.73 3.76
CA SER A 140 6.53 -14.18 3.85
C SER A 140 7.63 -14.63 4.83
N GLN A 141 8.70 -13.84 4.94
CA GLN A 141 9.87 -14.10 5.78
C GLN A 141 9.69 -13.71 7.26
N ARG A 142 8.51 -13.20 7.65
CA ARG A 142 8.19 -12.78 9.04
C ARG A 142 9.18 -11.76 9.61
N LEU A 143 9.63 -10.83 8.75
CA LEU A 143 10.59 -9.78 9.14
C LEU A 143 9.95 -8.58 9.84
N THR A 144 8.61 -8.50 9.86
CA THR A 144 7.85 -7.38 10.40
C THR A 144 7.50 -7.58 11.88
N SER A 145 7.18 -6.47 12.54
CA SER A 145 6.56 -6.44 13.86
C SER A 145 5.56 -5.30 13.94
N VAL A 146 4.64 -5.27 12.96
CA VAL A 146 3.66 -4.19 12.78
C VAL A 146 2.79 -4.03 14.04
N THR A 147 2.38 -5.15 14.64
CA THR A 147 1.62 -5.15 15.91
C THR A 147 2.39 -4.49 17.07
N SER A 148 3.71 -4.61 17.10
CA SER A 148 4.57 -3.90 18.06
C SER A 148 4.58 -2.40 17.79
N VAL A 149 4.63 -1.99 16.52
CA VAL A 149 4.57 -0.57 16.15
C VAL A 149 3.23 0.04 16.55
N MET A 150 2.11 -0.65 16.31
CA MET A 150 0.79 -0.19 16.74
C MET A 150 0.71 0.04 18.26
N ARG A 151 1.23 -0.91 19.05
CA ARG A 151 1.10 -0.93 20.52
C ARG A 151 2.13 -0.07 21.25
N ARG A 152 3.37 -0.10 20.78
CA ARG A 152 4.55 0.47 21.49
C ARG A 152 5.21 1.61 20.72
N GLY A 153 4.85 1.82 19.46
CA GLY A 153 5.47 2.82 18.60
C GLY A 153 6.82 2.40 18.03
N SER A 154 7.31 1.19 18.31
CA SER A 154 8.61 0.72 17.80
C SER A 154 8.53 -0.71 17.27
N GLY A 155 9.27 -0.98 16.21
CA GLY A 155 9.25 -2.24 15.49
C GLY A 155 9.60 -2.10 14.02
N LYS A 156 9.03 -2.95 13.19
CA LYS A 156 9.35 -3.04 11.75
C LYS A 156 8.08 -3.10 10.92
N ILE A 157 7.98 -2.26 9.92
CA ILE A 157 6.84 -2.21 8.99
C ILE A 157 7.30 -2.39 7.55
N LEU A 158 6.36 -2.71 6.67
CA LEU A 158 6.57 -2.67 5.22
C LEU A 158 6.33 -1.25 4.71
N ALA A 159 7.18 -0.81 3.79
CA ALA A 159 7.01 0.45 3.08
C ALA A 159 7.53 0.30 1.65
N ASN A 160 7.08 1.18 0.77
CA ASN A 160 7.68 1.34 -0.54
C ASN A 160 8.16 2.78 -0.72
N ILE A 161 9.04 2.97 -1.69
CA ILE A 161 9.65 4.25 -1.98
C ILE A 161 9.59 4.50 -3.49
N ARG A 162 9.28 5.75 -3.83
CA ARG A 162 9.29 6.29 -5.18
C ARG A 162 9.99 7.63 -5.17
N GLU A 163 10.43 8.06 -6.33
CA GLU A 163 11.00 9.38 -6.53
C GLU A 163 10.30 10.13 -7.67
N PHE A 164 10.35 11.44 -7.62
CA PHE A 164 9.86 12.34 -8.66
C PHE A 164 10.85 13.50 -8.85
N HIS A 165 10.82 14.14 -10.02
CA HIS A 165 11.74 15.25 -10.32
C HIS A 165 11.46 16.45 -9.41
N MET A 166 12.48 17.06 -8.81
CA MET A 166 12.34 18.08 -7.77
C MET A 166 11.51 19.31 -8.19
N GLU A 167 11.48 19.64 -9.49
CA GLU A 167 10.63 20.73 -10.04
C GLU A 167 9.13 20.48 -9.85
N ALA A 168 8.71 19.24 -9.59
CA ALA A 168 7.34 18.91 -9.29
C ALA A 168 6.99 19.03 -7.79
N GLU A 169 7.92 19.46 -6.92
CA GLU A 169 7.73 19.52 -5.46
C GLU A 169 6.43 20.24 -5.06
N SER A 170 6.17 21.42 -5.61
CA SER A 170 4.96 22.19 -5.27
C SER A 170 3.68 21.45 -5.67
N LEU A 171 3.67 20.83 -6.86
CA LEU A 171 2.50 20.10 -7.36
C LEU A 171 2.28 18.78 -6.59
N VAL A 172 3.35 18.12 -6.16
CA VAL A 172 3.25 16.97 -5.26
C VAL A 172 2.66 17.41 -3.92
N GLY A 173 3.11 18.55 -3.38
CA GLY A 173 2.54 19.16 -2.18
C GLY A 173 1.01 19.32 -2.26
N GLU A 174 0.52 19.90 -3.37
CA GLU A 174 -0.93 20.05 -3.61
C GLU A 174 -1.66 18.70 -3.58
N VAL A 175 -1.10 17.66 -4.20
CA VAL A 175 -1.70 16.31 -4.19
C VAL A 175 -1.71 15.71 -2.78
N LEU A 176 -0.65 15.89 -2.01
CA LEU A 176 -0.56 15.39 -0.65
C LEU A 176 -1.55 16.12 0.28
N ASP A 177 -1.72 17.42 0.09
CA ASP A 177 -2.71 18.22 0.82
C ASP A 177 -4.15 17.74 0.50
N GLU A 178 -4.48 17.53 -0.79
CA GLU A 178 -5.78 16.94 -1.20
C GLU A 178 -6.02 15.56 -0.56
N LEU A 179 -4.97 14.75 -0.38
CA LEU A 179 -5.08 13.44 0.26
C LEU A 179 -5.25 13.53 1.77
N SER A 180 -4.75 14.59 2.42
CA SER A 180 -4.83 14.75 3.87
C SER A 180 -6.26 14.89 4.40
N ASP A 181 -7.16 15.40 3.56
CA ASP A 181 -8.60 15.50 3.83
C ASP A 181 -9.39 14.22 3.44
N SER A 182 -8.70 13.24 2.83
CA SER A 182 -9.28 11.97 2.40
C SER A 182 -8.99 10.83 3.38
N SER A 183 -9.57 9.67 3.12
CA SER A 183 -9.29 8.46 3.92
C SER A 183 -7.96 7.79 3.59
N PHE A 184 -7.13 8.41 2.74
CA PHE A 184 -5.82 7.92 2.36
C PHE A 184 -4.74 8.44 3.33
N ILE A 185 -4.09 7.55 4.09
CA ILE A 185 -3.09 7.90 5.12
C ILE A 185 -1.75 7.24 4.79
N GLY A 186 -1.43 7.16 3.50
CA GLY A 186 -0.35 6.31 2.99
C GLY A 186 1.06 6.89 3.06
N ILE A 187 1.26 8.16 3.42
CA ILE A 187 2.59 8.80 3.38
C ILE A 187 3.33 8.57 4.69
N LEU A 188 4.54 7.99 4.59
CA LEU A 188 5.43 7.78 5.72
C LEU A 188 6.38 8.96 5.90
N GLU A 189 7.02 9.41 4.83
CA GLU A 189 7.96 10.52 4.84
C GLU A 189 8.18 11.08 3.43
N VAL A 190 8.43 12.38 3.33
CA VAL A 190 8.83 13.07 2.09
C VAL A 190 10.25 13.61 2.29
N GLY A 191 11.14 13.30 1.35
CA GLY A 191 12.54 13.70 1.41
C GLY A 191 12.77 15.15 0.96
N MET A 192 14.04 15.56 1.01
CA MET A 192 14.51 16.82 0.43
C MET A 192 15.17 16.58 -0.93
N PRO A 193 15.25 17.60 -1.80
CA PRO A 193 15.93 17.49 -3.09
C PRO A 193 17.37 16.95 -2.96
N ASN A 194 17.69 15.92 -3.72
CA ASN A 194 19.03 15.28 -3.77
C ASN A 194 19.49 14.62 -2.45
N VAL A 195 18.59 14.41 -1.48
CA VAL A 195 18.93 13.79 -0.20
C VAL A 195 18.39 12.36 -0.13
N PRO A 196 19.21 11.37 0.28
CA PRO A 196 18.72 10.02 0.55
C PRO A 196 17.58 10.02 1.57
N LEU A 197 16.49 9.31 1.28
CA LEU A 197 15.37 9.18 2.21
C LEU A 197 15.45 7.83 2.94
N LEU A 198 15.44 7.85 4.26
CA LEU A 198 15.47 6.64 5.09
C LEU A 198 16.62 5.68 4.72
N GLY A 199 17.77 6.23 4.35
CA GLY A 199 18.96 5.48 3.96
C GLY A 199 18.96 4.94 2.52
N VAL A 200 17.91 5.22 1.73
CA VAL A 200 17.82 4.84 0.32
C VAL A 200 18.30 6.01 -0.54
N PRO A 201 19.29 5.82 -1.43
CA PRO A 201 19.75 6.87 -2.32
C PRO A 201 18.65 7.29 -3.29
N VAL A 202 18.68 8.56 -3.68
CA VAL A 202 17.74 9.18 -4.63
C VAL A 202 18.55 9.66 -5.83
N SER A 203 17.94 9.61 -7.02
CA SER A 203 18.57 10.09 -8.25
C SER A 203 18.91 11.59 -8.17
N PRO A 204 19.99 12.07 -8.82
CA PRO A 204 20.24 13.50 -8.93
C PRO A 204 19.06 14.22 -9.57
N GLN A 205 18.67 15.38 -9.02
CA GLN A 205 17.49 16.19 -9.37
C GLN A 205 16.14 15.60 -8.93
N PHE A 206 16.12 14.60 -8.05
CA PHE A 206 14.89 13.98 -7.58
C PHE A 206 14.67 14.19 -6.08
N ILE A 207 13.41 14.03 -5.67
CA ILE A 207 12.91 13.94 -4.31
C ILE A 207 12.25 12.57 -4.15
N ALA A 208 12.46 11.91 -3.01
CA ALA A 208 11.78 10.65 -2.70
C ALA A 208 10.57 10.84 -1.78
N VAL A 209 9.60 9.92 -1.92
CA VAL A 209 8.45 9.76 -1.02
C VAL A 209 8.41 8.31 -0.58
N ALA A 210 8.45 8.09 0.72
CA ALA A 210 8.20 6.79 1.32
C ALA A 210 6.72 6.68 1.69
N CYS A 211 6.09 5.57 1.30
CA CYS A 211 4.70 5.28 1.62
C CYS A 211 4.59 4.01 2.47
N VAL A 212 3.67 4.02 3.41
CA VAL A 212 3.29 2.85 4.20
C VAL A 212 2.78 1.75 3.26
N GLY A 213 3.27 0.53 3.43
CA GLY A 213 2.83 -0.61 2.63
C GLY A 213 1.36 -0.92 2.89
N GLY A 214 0.54 -0.98 1.83
CA GLY A 214 -0.88 -1.34 1.92
C GLY A 214 -1.15 -2.76 2.47
N THR A 215 -0.11 -3.57 2.64
CA THR A 215 -0.14 -4.92 3.20
C THR A 215 0.27 -5.00 4.68
N ASN A 216 0.61 -3.88 5.33
CA ASN A 216 0.92 -3.85 6.77
C ASN A 216 -0.21 -4.38 7.67
N PRO A 217 -1.51 -4.05 7.44
CA PRO A 217 -2.57 -4.63 8.25
C PRO A 217 -2.63 -6.16 8.14
N LEU A 218 -2.31 -6.69 6.95
CA LEU A 218 -2.29 -8.13 6.67
C LEU A 218 -1.08 -8.80 7.32
N ALA A 219 0.08 -8.13 7.34
CA ALA A 219 1.23 -8.56 8.14
C ALA A 219 0.86 -8.62 9.64
N ALA A 220 0.15 -7.62 10.16
CA ALA A 220 -0.30 -7.61 11.55
C ALA A 220 -1.30 -8.75 11.87
N ILE A 221 -2.22 -9.06 10.95
CA ILE A 221 -3.13 -10.22 11.07
C ILE A 221 -2.33 -11.52 11.16
N LYS A 222 -1.32 -11.69 10.30
CA LYS A 222 -0.43 -12.86 10.30
C LYS A 222 0.43 -12.97 11.57
N GLU A 223 0.92 -11.85 12.07
CA GLU A 223 1.62 -11.77 13.37
C GLU A 223 0.71 -12.18 14.55
N GLY A 224 -0.60 -11.93 14.43
CA GLY A 224 -1.62 -12.41 15.36
C GLY A 224 -1.91 -13.91 15.31
N GLY A 225 -1.28 -14.65 14.40
CA GLY A 225 -1.46 -16.10 14.24
C GLY A 225 -2.56 -16.52 13.27
N CYS A 226 -3.25 -15.55 12.64
CA CYS A 226 -4.30 -15.84 11.67
C CYS A 226 -3.69 -16.19 10.29
N TRP A 227 -4.38 -17.07 9.56
CA TRP A 227 -4.02 -17.35 8.19
C TRP A 227 -4.50 -16.22 7.27
N VAL A 228 -3.61 -15.76 6.39
CA VAL A 228 -3.93 -14.79 5.36
C VAL A 228 -3.14 -15.09 4.10
N GLN A 229 -3.81 -15.05 2.96
CA GLN A 229 -3.18 -15.09 1.64
C GLN A 229 -3.47 -13.79 0.92
N THR A 230 -2.43 -13.13 0.43
CA THR A 230 -2.55 -11.81 -0.20
C THR A 230 -2.07 -11.85 -1.63
N ASN A 231 -2.84 -11.24 -2.51
CA ASN A 231 -2.52 -10.93 -3.90
C ASN A 231 -2.48 -9.40 -4.04
N ALA A 232 -1.27 -8.84 -4.09
CA ALA A 232 -1.08 -7.40 -4.25
C ALA A 232 -1.42 -6.95 -5.67
N MET A 233 -1.88 -5.70 -5.82
CA MET A 233 -2.22 -5.09 -7.11
C MET A 233 -3.13 -5.99 -7.97
N LYS A 234 -4.24 -6.46 -7.40
CA LYS A 234 -5.14 -7.42 -8.06
C LYS A 234 -5.91 -6.76 -9.22
N GLY A 235 -6.24 -5.48 -9.10
CA GLY A 235 -6.97 -4.76 -10.14
C GLY A 235 -7.43 -3.37 -9.71
N LEU A 236 -8.39 -2.84 -10.46
CA LEU A 236 -9.07 -1.58 -10.18
C LEU A 236 -10.44 -1.84 -9.54
N MET A 237 -10.86 -0.96 -8.66
CA MET A 237 -12.18 -0.95 -8.03
C MET A 237 -12.69 0.47 -7.95
N ASP A 238 -13.98 0.66 -8.23
CA ASP A 238 -14.61 1.96 -7.99
C ASP A 238 -14.66 2.20 -6.48
N VAL A 239 -14.19 3.37 -6.05
CA VAL A 239 -14.09 3.73 -4.65
C VAL A 239 -15.45 3.67 -3.92
N SER A 240 -16.56 3.87 -4.64
CA SER A 240 -17.92 3.78 -4.10
C SER A 240 -18.33 2.36 -3.68
N GLU A 241 -17.61 1.33 -4.15
CA GLU A 241 -17.81 -0.05 -3.71
C GLU A 241 -17.13 -0.36 -2.35
N MET A 242 -16.28 0.54 -1.87
CA MET A 242 -15.56 0.41 -0.61
C MET A 242 -16.23 1.23 0.49
N LYS A 243 -16.01 0.84 1.74
CA LYS A 243 -16.54 1.52 2.93
C LYS A 243 -15.40 1.84 3.89
N GLU A 244 -15.62 2.81 4.76
CA GLU A 244 -14.68 3.10 5.84
C GLU A 244 -14.61 1.93 6.81
N ILE A 245 -13.39 1.49 7.13
CA ILE A 245 -13.14 0.45 8.13
C ILE A 245 -13.69 0.83 9.51
N ARG A 246 -13.83 2.13 9.77
CA ARG A 246 -14.40 2.68 11.00
C ARG A 246 -15.90 2.42 11.15
N ASP A 247 -16.61 2.13 10.05
CA ASP A 247 -18.06 1.91 10.02
C ASP A 247 -18.44 0.43 10.20
N TYR A 248 -17.47 -0.48 10.13
CA TYR A 248 -17.61 -1.86 10.59
C TYR A 248 -17.43 -1.93 12.10
#